data_AF-A0A4Q2YL10-F1
#
_entry.id   AF-A0A4Q2YL10-F1
#
_cell.length_a   1.000
_cell.length_b   1.000
_cell.length_c   1.000
_cell.angle_alpha   90.00
_cell.angle_beta   90.00
_cell.angle_gamma   90.00
#
_symmetry.space_group_name_H-M   'P 1'
#
loop_
_entity.id
_entity.type
_entity.pdbx_description
1 polymer ?
#
loop_
_entity_poly.entity_id
_entity_poly.type
_entity_poly.pdbx_seq_one_letter_code
_entity_poly.pdbx_strand_id
1 'polypeptide(L)'
;MRSAALLLLACHGLFAQPAAAVLKPVALRSSITRVQPMTGIVLWDDSEKRNTRAIQLEFSYMRYSDVVSQPGVYDWSLVEQKLEAIAKRGHQAIFRFHYVYPGKQTAVPAYIKALPDYQETKGKTEGLDTWFPDWENAELKRFTKEFHTRFAARYEK
;
A
#
# COMPACT_ATOMS: atom_id res chain seq x y z
N MET A 1 -45.73 -63.77 -7.70
CA MET A 1 -44.82 -63.01 -8.58
C MET A 1 -45.17 -61.54 -8.47
N ARG A 2 -44.40 -60.75 -7.73
CA ARG A 2 -44.60 -59.30 -7.57
C ARG A 2 -43.36 -58.59 -8.14
N SER A 3 -43.50 -57.93 -9.27
CA SER A 3 -42.45 -57.09 -9.86
C SER A 3 -42.31 -55.80 -9.05
N ALA A 4 -41.10 -55.54 -8.56
CA ALA A 4 -40.71 -54.27 -7.98
C ALA A 4 -40.25 -53.33 -9.10
N ALA A 5 -40.92 -52.18 -9.25
CA ALA A 5 -40.49 -51.12 -10.15
C ALA A 5 -39.45 -50.24 -9.44
N LEU A 6 -38.27 -50.16 -10.06
CA LEU A 6 -37.13 -49.33 -9.61
C LEU A 6 -37.39 -47.88 -10.04
N LEU A 7 -37.65 -46.98 -9.08
CA LEU A 7 -37.76 -45.54 -9.34
C LEU A 7 -36.36 -44.92 -9.33
N LEU A 8 -35.82 -44.59 -10.50
CA LEU A 8 -34.62 -43.78 -10.65
C LEU A 8 -35.00 -42.29 -10.46
N LEU A 9 -34.66 -41.74 -9.29
CA LEU A 9 -34.75 -40.31 -9.04
C LEU A 9 -33.54 -39.61 -9.67
N ALA A 10 -33.73 -38.96 -10.82
CA ALA A 10 -32.72 -38.10 -11.42
C ALA A 10 -32.70 -36.75 -10.69
N CYS A 11 -31.80 -36.60 -9.71
CA CYS A 11 -31.48 -35.32 -9.08
C CYS A 11 -30.85 -34.38 -10.13
N HIS A 12 -31.66 -33.51 -10.71
CA HIS A 12 -31.17 -32.36 -11.47
C HIS A 12 -30.69 -31.32 -10.47
N GLY A 13 -29.38 -31.30 -10.20
CA GLY A 13 -28.74 -30.22 -9.47
C GLY A 13 -28.89 -28.92 -10.26
N LEU A 14 -29.79 -28.04 -9.81
CA LEU A 14 -29.79 -26.65 -10.27
C LEU A 14 -28.51 -25.99 -9.77
N PHE A 15 -27.50 -25.91 -10.64
CA PHE A 15 -26.43 -24.93 -10.47
C PHE A 15 -27.03 -23.54 -10.66
N ALA A 16 -27.36 -22.87 -9.56
CA ALA A 16 -27.64 -21.44 -9.58
C ALA A 16 -26.33 -20.72 -9.92
N GLN A 17 -26.18 -20.26 -11.16
CA GLN A 17 -25.17 -19.28 -11.50
C GLN A 17 -25.44 -18.02 -10.66
N PRO A 18 -24.46 -17.47 -9.93
CA PRO A 18 -24.65 -16.19 -9.26
C PRO A 18 -24.98 -15.16 -10.35
N ALA A 19 -26.12 -14.50 -10.21
CA ALA A 19 -26.51 -13.43 -11.10
C ALA A 19 -25.40 -12.38 -11.09
N ALA A 20 -24.83 -12.09 -12.26
CA ALA A 20 -23.87 -11.01 -12.41
C ALA A 20 -24.50 -9.72 -11.86
N ALA A 21 -23.80 -9.04 -10.96
CA ALA A 21 -24.28 -7.80 -10.38
C ALA A 21 -24.58 -6.80 -11.52
N VAL A 22 -25.82 -6.32 -11.57
CA VAL A 22 -26.25 -5.33 -12.57
C VAL A 22 -25.44 -4.04 -12.34
N LEU A 23 -24.58 -3.69 -13.29
CA LEU A 23 -23.82 -2.45 -13.25
C LEU A 23 -24.81 -1.28 -13.34
N LYS A 24 -24.70 -0.34 -12.40
CA LYS A 24 -25.51 0.89 -12.41
C LYS A 24 -24.65 2.05 -12.89
N PRO A 25 -25.14 2.87 -13.84
CA PRO A 25 -24.47 4.12 -14.17
C PRO A 25 -24.41 5.02 -12.93
N VAL A 26 -23.19 5.36 -12.50
CA VAL A 26 -22.96 6.37 -11.46
C VAL A 26 -22.54 7.65 -12.18
N ALA A 27 -23.39 8.67 -12.12
CA ALA A 27 -23.05 9.96 -12.68
C ALA A 27 -21.87 10.57 -11.91
N LEU A 28 -20.74 10.77 -12.59
CA LEU A 28 -19.60 11.50 -12.03
C LEU A 28 -20.00 12.97 -11.87
N ARG A 29 -20.19 13.40 -10.62
CA ARG A 29 -20.39 14.80 -10.29
C ARG A 29 -19.04 15.45 -10.03
N SER A 30 -18.36 15.87 -11.08
CA SER A 30 -17.15 16.69 -10.95
C SER A 30 -17.12 17.77 -12.02
N SER A 31 -16.79 19.00 -11.60
CA SER A 31 -16.46 20.11 -12.48
C SER A 31 -14.95 20.35 -12.38
N ILE A 32 -14.23 20.26 -13.49
CA ILE A 32 -12.81 20.60 -13.53
C ILE A 32 -12.69 22.13 -13.61
N THR A 33 -12.60 22.78 -12.46
CA THR A 33 -12.52 24.25 -12.35
C THR A 33 -11.09 24.76 -12.23
N ARG A 34 -10.11 23.86 -12.17
CA ARG A 34 -8.67 24.15 -11.98
C ARG A 34 -7.83 23.13 -12.74
N VAL A 35 -6.61 23.52 -13.12
CA VAL A 35 -5.61 22.57 -13.65
C VAL A 35 -5.37 21.48 -12.61
N GLN A 36 -5.27 20.24 -13.08
CA GLN A 36 -5.03 19.10 -12.20
C GLN A 36 -3.66 19.29 -11.52
N PRO A 37 -3.58 19.23 -10.19
CA PRO A 37 -2.40 19.68 -9.46
C PRO A 37 -1.18 18.77 -9.64
N MET A 38 -1.31 17.65 -10.35
CA MET A 38 -0.26 16.65 -10.64
C MET A 38 0.27 16.74 -12.09
N THR A 39 0.09 17.84 -12.82
CA THR A 39 0.55 17.97 -14.22
C THR A 39 2.02 18.41 -14.38
N GLY A 40 2.73 18.76 -13.31
CA GLY A 40 4.14 19.14 -13.38
C GLY A 40 5.10 17.95 -13.35
N ILE A 41 6.39 18.21 -13.54
CA ILE A 41 7.43 17.19 -13.42
C ILE A 41 7.51 16.72 -11.95
N VAL A 42 7.68 15.41 -11.77
CA VAL A 42 8.03 14.78 -10.50
C VAL A 42 9.55 14.71 -10.39
N LEU A 43 10.11 15.18 -9.28
CA LEU A 43 11.53 15.04 -8.97
C LEU A 43 11.75 14.46 -7.58
N TRP A 44 12.92 13.90 -7.32
CA TRP A 44 13.30 13.46 -5.97
C TRP A 44 13.33 14.64 -4.99
N ASP A 45 12.87 14.43 -3.76
CA ASP A 45 12.77 15.47 -2.74
C ASP A 45 14.13 16.01 -2.24
N ASP A 46 15.20 15.27 -2.51
CA ASP A 46 16.58 15.64 -2.20
C ASP A 46 17.34 16.24 -3.40
N SER A 47 16.76 16.22 -4.61
CA SER A 47 17.43 16.72 -5.81
C SER A 47 17.70 18.22 -5.75
N GLU A 48 18.93 18.65 -6.00
CA GLU A 48 19.31 20.08 -6.04
C GLU A 48 18.51 20.90 -7.07
N LYS A 49 17.89 20.24 -8.06
CA LYS A 49 17.10 20.88 -9.13
C LYS A 49 15.60 20.98 -8.80
N ARG A 50 15.18 20.64 -7.58
CA ARG A 50 13.77 20.65 -7.17
C ARG A 50 13.14 22.04 -7.14
N ASN A 51 13.93 23.11 -6.98
CA ASN A 51 13.44 24.49 -6.87
C ASN A 51 13.29 25.18 -8.23
N THR A 52 12.46 24.64 -9.13
CA THR A 52 12.16 25.31 -10.41
C THR A 52 10.65 25.27 -10.71
N ARG A 53 10.20 26.22 -11.52
CA ARG A 53 8.80 26.31 -11.99
C ARG A 53 8.31 25.10 -12.80
N ALA A 54 9.20 24.20 -13.22
CA ALA A 54 8.83 22.99 -13.93
C ALA A 54 8.39 21.86 -12.99
N ILE A 55 8.73 21.96 -11.70
CA ILE A 55 8.42 20.96 -10.68
C ILE A 55 7.12 21.35 -9.99
N GLN A 56 6.24 20.36 -9.77
CA GLN A 56 5.03 20.50 -8.96
C GLN A 56 4.91 19.38 -7.93
N LEU A 57 5.69 18.31 -8.11
CA LEU A 57 5.62 17.08 -7.33
C LEU A 57 7.01 16.67 -6.90
N GLU A 58 7.13 16.22 -5.67
CA GLU A 58 8.36 15.67 -5.12
C GLU A 58 8.13 14.25 -4.63
N PHE A 59 8.94 13.31 -5.13
CA PHE A 59 8.91 11.92 -4.74
C PHE A 59 9.89 11.67 -3.60
N SER A 60 9.45 10.91 -2.59
CA SER A 60 10.34 10.40 -1.55
C SER A 60 10.01 8.97 -1.17
N TYR A 61 11.07 8.19 -0.92
CA TYR A 61 10.94 6.91 -0.25
C TYR A 61 10.79 7.11 1.25
N MET A 62 9.87 6.35 1.83
CA MET A 62 9.61 6.33 3.26
C MET A 62 9.74 4.90 3.79
N ARG A 63 10.16 4.76 5.04
CA ARG A 63 10.28 3.46 5.70
C ARG A 63 9.18 3.30 6.74
N TYR A 64 8.57 2.12 6.80
CA TYR A 64 7.60 1.82 7.86
C TYR A 64 8.26 1.85 9.25
N SER A 65 9.50 1.34 9.35
CA SER A 65 10.30 1.34 10.57
C SER A 65 10.65 2.73 11.12
N ASP A 66 10.63 3.77 10.28
CA ASP A 66 10.92 5.14 10.74
C ASP A 66 9.68 5.79 11.38
N VAL A 67 8.49 5.22 11.14
CA VAL A 67 7.22 5.70 11.69
C VAL A 67 6.76 4.84 12.87
N VAL A 68 7.05 3.54 12.86
CA VAL A 68 6.54 2.60 13.87
C VAL A 68 7.68 1.77 14.43
N SER A 69 7.97 1.98 15.72
CA SER A 69 8.97 1.23 16.48
C SER A 69 8.35 0.17 17.39
N GLN A 70 7.10 0.37 17.83
CA GLN A 70 6.37 -0.50 18.75
C GLN A 70 4.91 -0.69 18.29
N PRO A 71 4.22 -1.77 18.72
CA PRO A 71 2.83 -2.00 18.35
C PRO A 71 1.92 -0.81 18.70
N GLY A 72 1.21 -0.27 17.72
CA GLY A 72 0.23 0.82 17.92
C GLY A 72 0.81 2.20 18.20
N VAL A 73 2.13 2.37 18.27
CA VAL A 73 2.81 3.66 18.50
C VAL A 73 3.36 4.20 17.19
N TYR A 74 2.80 5.32 16.73
CA TYR A 74 3.14 5.94 15.44
C TYR A 74 3.76 7.32 15.66
N ASP A 75 4.99 7.49 15.21
CA ASP A 75 5.67 8.77 15.11
C ASP A 75 5.64 9.26 13.66
N TRP A 76 4.81 10.26 13.39
CA TRP A 76 4.67 10.86 12.07
C TRP A 76 5.67 11.99 11.81
N SER A 77 6.56 12.32 12.76
CA SER A 77 7.43 13.50 12.69
C SER A 77 8.24 13.59 11.40
N LEU A 78 8.84 12.49 10.94
CA LEU A 78 9.60 12.46 9.68
C LEU A 78 8.70 12.72 8.46
N VAL A 79 7.46 12.21 8.48
CA VAL A 79 6.47 12.44 7.43
C VAL A 79 6.07 13.91 7.39
N GLU A 80 5.75 14.49 8.56
CA GLU A 80 5.39 15.92 8.68
C GLU A 80 6.54 16.83 8.25
N GLN A 81 7.77 16.52 8.66
CA GLN A 81 8.94 17.30 8.26
C GLN A 81 9.11 17.34 6.74
N LYS A 82 8.94 16.20 6.06
CA LYS A 82 9.01 16.14 4.59
C LYS A 82 7.84 16.86 3.93
N LEU A 83 6.62 16.66 4.41
CA LEU A 83 5.44 17.38 3.90
C LEU A 83 5.62 18.89 4.02
N GLU A 84 6.05 19.38 5.19
CA GLU A 84 6.28 20.80 5.43
C GLU A 84 7.40 21.34 4.52
N ALA A 85 8.51 20.61 4.38
CA ALA A 85 9.61 21.02 3.51
C ALA A 85 9.16 21.13 2.04
N ILE A 86 8.40 20.14 1.55
CA ILE A 86 7.86 20.11 0.18
C ILE A 86 6.83 21.23 -0.01
N ALA A 87 5.93 21.42 0.96
CA ALA A 87 4.92 22.47 0.93
C ALA A 87 5.54 23.88 0.94
N LYS A 88 6.65 24.11 1.66
CA LYS A 88 7.40 25.39 1.65
C LYS A 88 7.91 25.76 0.26
N ARG A 89 8.10 24.79 -0.64
CA ARG A 89 8.47 25.00 -2.04
C ARG A 89 7.26 25.17 -2.97
N GLY A 90 6.04 25.02 -2.45
CA GLY A 90 4.80 25.07 -3.22
C GLY A 90 4.53 23.79 -4.04
N HIS A 91 5.16 22.68 -3.67
CA HIS A 91 4.98 21.40 -4.34
C HIS A 91 4.09 20.45 -3.53
N GLN A 92 3.65 19.37 -4.16
CA GLN A 92 2.96 18.24 -3.53
C GLN A 92 3.91 17.06 -3.35
N ALA A 93 3.62 16.20 -2.38
CA ALA A 93 4.42 15.04 -2.06
C ALA A 93 3.85 13.76 -2.70
N ILE A 94 4.75 12.92 -3.21
CA ILE A 94 4.50 11.52 -3.54
C ILE A 94 5.37 10.68 -2.62
N PHE A 95 4.76 10.07 -1.60
CA PHE A 95 5.48 9.19 -0.69
C PHE A 95 5.24 7.73 -1.05
N ARG A 96 6.34 7.00 -1.23
CA ARG A 96 6.30 5.54 -1.37
C ARG A 96 6.91 4.91 -0.12
N PHE A 97 6.04 4.38 0.74
CA PHE A 97 6.49 3.52 1.82
C PHE A 97 6.97 2.19 1.26
N HIS A 98 8.14 1.74 1.66
CA HIS A 98 8.72 0.48 1.19
C HIS A 98 9.11 -0.43 2.37
N TYR A 99 9.01 -1.74 2.15
CA TYR A 99 9.64 -2.74 3.02
C TYR A 99 11.00 -3.18 2.50
N VAL A 100 11.18 -3.20 1.18
CA VAL A 100 12.38 -3.68 0.50
C VAL A 100 13.03 -2.53 -0.24
N TYR A 101 14.35 -2.46 -0.19
CA TYR A 101 15.15 -1.57 -1.03
C TYR A 101 16.43 -2.31 -1.46
N PRO A 102 16.83 -2.24 -2.74
CA PRO A 102 18.03 -2.94 -3.21
C PRO A 102 19.26 -2.62 -2.35
N GLY A 103 19.97 -3.68 -1.94
CA GLY A 103 21.18 -3.53 -1.12
C GLY A 103 20.95 -3.20 0.35
N LYS A 104 19.71 -3.28 0.86
CA LYS A 104 19.35 -2.91 2.24
C LYS A 104 18.64 -4.03 2.97
N GLN A 105 18.73 -3.99 4.29
CA GLN A 105 17.82 -4.70 5.18
C GLN A 105 16.39 -4.17 5.03
N THR A 106 15.40 -4.96 5.42
CA THR A 106 14.00 -4.54 5.35
C THR A 106 13.72 -3.31 6.23
N ALA A 107 12.69 -2.57 5.87
CA ALA A 107 12.10 -1.50 6.66
C ALA A 107 10.91 -1.98 7.50
N VAL A 108 10.89 -3.26 7.87
CA VAL A 108 9.87 -3.84 8.77
C VAL A 108 10.11 -3.32 10.19
N PRO A 109 9.06 -2.89 10.92
CA PRO A 109 9.19 -2.47 12.32
C PRO A 109 9.93 -3.48 13.19
N ALA A 110 10.84 -2.99 14.04
CA ALA A 110 11.73 -3.84 14.83
C ALA A 110 10.96 -4.85 15.71
N TYR A 111 9.80 -4.46 16.25
CA TYR A 111 8.98 -5.35 17.08
C TYR A 111 8.45 -6.58 16.31
N ILE A 112 8.17 -6.44 15.00
CA ILE A 112 7.73 -7.56 14.15
C ILE A 112 8.93 -8.47 13.87
N LYS A 113 10.09 -7.87 13.60
CA LYS A 113 11.34 -8.62 13.37
C LYS A 113 11.78 -9.45 14.56
N ALA A 114 11.35 -9.07 15.76
CA ALA A 114 11.64 -9.79 17.00
C ALA A 114 10.67 -10.95 17.29
N LEU A 115 9.62 -11.13 16.48
CA LEU A 115 8.69 -12.24 16.66
C LEU A 115 9.34 -13.58 16.33
N PRO A 116 9.05 -14.64 17.10
CA PRO A 116 9.66 -15.96 16.89
C PRO A 116 9.24 -16.61 15.57
N ASP A 117 8.10 -16.21 15.01
CA ASP A 117 7.52 -16.74 13.77
C ASP A 117 7.73 -15.82 12.55
N TYR A 118 8.60 -14.82 12.65
CA TYR A 118 8.90 -13.91 11.55
C TYR A 118 10.28 -14.21 10.94
N GLN A 119 10.33 -14.54 9.66
CA GLN A 119 11.57 -14.97 8.99
C GLN A 119 11.84 -14.24 7.67
N GLU A 120 12.82 -13.33 7.69
CA GLU A 120 13.26 -12.67 6.47
C GLU A 120 14.06 -13.60 5.56
N THR A 121 13.92 -13.40 4.26
CA THR A 121 14.78 -14.05 3.27
C THR A 121 15.79 -13.07 2.71
N LYS A 122 16.89 -13.59 2.15
CA LYS A 122 17.96 -12.80 1.53
C LYS A 122 18.19 -13.28 0.11
N GLY A 123 18.38 -12.34 -0.81
CA GLY A 123 18.69 -12.62 -2.22
C GLY A 123 19.49 -11.50 -2.87
N LYS A 124 19.72 -11.62 -4.18
CA LYS A 124 20.42 -10.61 -4.97
C LYS A 124 19.42 -9.74 -5.73
N THR A 125 19.60 -8.43 -5.66
CA THR A 125 18.89 -7.45 -6.50
C THR A 125 19.90 -6.41 -6.93
N GLU A 126 20.00 -6.15 -8.24
CA GLU A 126 20.99 -5.22 -8.82
C GLU A 126 22.44 -5.55 -8.39
N GLY A 127 22.75 -6.84 -8.23
CA GLY A 127 24.06 -7.33 -7.75
C GLY A 127 24.29 -7.18 -6.24
N LEU A 128 23.40 -6.50 -5.52
CA LEU A 128 23.51 -6.22 -4.09
C LEU A 128 22.73 -7.22 -3.23
N ASP A 129 23.22 -7.46 -2.02
CA ASP A 129 22.53 -8.23 -1.00
C ASP A 129 21.27 -7.49 -0.52
N THR A 130 20.11 -8.09 -0.74
CA THR A 130 18.80 -7.49 -0.45
C THR A 130 17.98 -8.44 0.42
N TRP A 131 17.35 -7.89 1.46
CA TRP A 131 16.48 -8.64 2.36
C TRP A 131 15.02 -8.43 1.98
N PHE A 132 14.23 -9.48 2.09
CA PHE A 132 12.81 -9.51 1.78
C PHE A 132 12.02 -9.87 3.03
N PRO A 133 10.89 -9.18 3.28
CA PRO A 133 10.07 -9.44 4.45
C PRO A 133 9.35 -10.78 4.33
N ASP A 134 8.98 -11.33 5.48
CA ASP A 134 8.11 -12.49 5.57
C ASP A 134 6.65 -12.09 5.25
N TRP A 135 6.27 -12.24 3.99
CA TRP A 135 4.89 -11.94 3.57
C TRP A 135 3.86 -12.96 4.05
N GLU A 136 4.28 -14.09 4.64
CA GLU A 136 3.35 -15.08 5.20
C GLU A 136 2.98 -14.73 6.64
N ASN A 137 3.84 -14.03 7.36
CA ASN A 137 3.63 -13.62 8.75
C ASN A 137 2.33 -12.81 8.95
N ALA A 138 1.52 -13.24 9.92
CA ALA A 138 0.22 -12.65 10.18
C ALA A 138 0.30 -11.23 10.74
N GLU A 139 1.30 -10.95 11.58
CA GLU A 139 1.49 -9.62 12.18
C GLU A 139 1.93 -8.60 11.13
N LEU A 140 2.83 -8.96 10.19
CA LEU A 140 3.20 -8.04 9.10
C LEU A 140 1.99 -7.65 8.24
N LYS A 141 1.12 -8.60 7.92
CA LYS A 141 -0.12 -8.34 7.16
C LYS A 141 -1.08 -7.45 7.95
N ARG A 142 -1.25 -7.72 9.25
CA ARG A 142 -2.09 -6.90 10.15
C ARG A 142 -1.56 -5.47 10.21
N PHE A 143 -0.26 -5.32 10.49
CA PHE A 143 0.44 -4.04 10.55
C PHE A 143 0.29 -3.24 9.26
N THR A 144 0.49 -3.86 8.09
CA THR A 144 0.40 -3.16 6.79
C THR A 144 -0.98 -2.54 6.59
N LYS A 145 -2.04 -3.28 6.94
CA LYS A 145 -3.42 -2.78 6.88
C LYS A 145 -3.63 -1.63 7.87
N GLU A 146 -3.24 -1.83 9.13
CA GLU A 146 -3.38 -0.80 10.17
C GLU A 146 -2.63 0.49 9.81
N PHE A 147 -1.40 0.37 9.30
CA PHE A 147 -0.60 1.50 8.86
C PHE A 147 -1.34 2.34 7.84
N HIS A 148 -1.88 1.72 6.78
CA HIS A 148 -2.61 2.45 5.75
C HIS A 148 -3.96 2.99 6.25
N THR A 149 -4.65 2.30 7.16
CA THR A 149 -5.85 2.84 7.82
C THR A 149 -5.53 4.11 8.60
N ARG A 150 -4.46 4.11 9.41
CA ARG A 150 -4.05 5.27 10.20
C ARG A 150 -3.50 6.39 9.33
N PHE A 151 -2.74 6.05 8.29
CA PHE A 151 -2.25 7.01 7.31
C PHE A 151 -3.41 7.71 6.60
N ALA A 152 -4.40 6.95 6.13
CA ALA A 152 -5.62 7.50 5.53
C ALA A 152 -6.36 8.40 6.53
N ALA A 153 -6.69 7.91 7.72
CA ALA A 153 -7.41 8.70 8.73
C ALA A 153 -6.69 10.01 9.13
N ARG A 154 -5.35 10.04 9.02
CA ARG A 154 -4.55 11.24 9.31
C ARG A 154 -4.62 12.29 8.17
N TYR A 155 -4.65 11.85 6.92
CA TYR A 155 -4.52 12.73 5.74
C TYR A 155 -5.77 12.82 4.87
N GLU A 156 -6.83 12.09 5.20
CA GLU A 156 -8.17 12.25 4.64
C GLU A 156 -8.70 13.63 5.03
N LYS A 157 -8.86 14.51 4.03
CA LYS A 157 -9.47 15.84 4.13
C LYS A 157 -10.52 16.01 3.04
#